data_AF-A0A4Q7QPC4-F1
#
_entry.id   AF-A0A4Q7QPC4-F1
#
_cell.length_a   1.000
_cell.length_b   1.000
_cell.length_c   1.000
_cell.angle_alpha   90.00
_cell.angle_beta   90.00
_cell.angle_gamma   90.00
#
_symmetry.space_group_name_H-M   'P 1'
#
loop_
_entity.id
_entity.type
_entity.pdbx_description
1 polymer ?
#
loop_
_entity_poly.entity_id
_entity_poly.type
_entity_poly.pdbx_seq_one_letter_code
_entity_poly.pdbx_strand_id
1 'polypeptide(L)'
;MYDYNGVTDSWMAYLGRLPDLLLAILVLLIGWLIASLVSKAVKKALRRTDFDNKVARWMKPDTDGKHTEKTRSGKYSSEEIISKVVFWILMAVAIVMFLNMLSLPYVAEPISNALGVIAAAIPNLLKAALIAAVAWLIASGLSILVKKLGQNTGFERLLHRWKLTRDPKQSDKAVISASKAVFYLTLLLFLPAVLAALGIDAISEPLEGMLSGFFAFLPKLLGAAIILFVGWIVAKVVKEILVNFLQSIGTDRLASKLGAERALDKTSLSQIIGTIVYVFILIPVVISALETLDINGISGPAIGMLGQIMDMIPNIIVAIILVAAGLWIGKWVKNAVTSLLERVGFNGIFHKMGLGSLHKSDQTLTISQIIGYAAQIVVVLLFTIEALQLVNLESLVSILSVVLAYIPMVLTAVLVLGIGFYAGDLVKRVVMSMVKQQTEGKLLGNIAKYTIITLAFFMALDQLGVAKTIVNAAFILILGGFTIAFGLAFGLGGREAAGRTLNKLSRRMEQTTIQSPDPAEWKDKTSLKDFRTDSSKTDNESGNVDLEKPHTIARDRQFNHLNTPSDEFGINKNNDPKRNDF
;
A
#
# COMPACT_ATOMS: atom_id res chain seq x y z
N MET A 1 38.51 61.04 9.85
CA MET A 1 37.87 62.29 9.37
C MET A 1 36.67 61.84 8.54
N TYR A 2 35.44 62.23 8.91
CA TYR A 2 34.26 61.84 8.12
C TYR A 2 34.20 62.67 6.85
N ASP A 3 34.00 62.02 5.71
CA ASP A 3 33.93 62.68 4.41
C ASP A 3 32.52 63.25 4.19
N TYR A 4 32.40 64.57 4.22
CA TYR A 4 31.14 65.29 4.01
C TYR A 4 30.81 65.51 2.52
N ASN A 5 31.75 65.27 1.60
CA ASN A 5 31.61 65.66 0.19
C ASN A 5 30.63 64.76 -0.59
N GLY A 6 30.45 63.50 -0.18
CA GLY A 6 29.50 62.58 -0.82
C GLY A 6 28.03 63.05 -0.77
N VAL A 7 27.69 63.93 0.18
CA VAL A 7 26.35 64.54 0.25
C VAL A 7 26.19 65.63 -0.80
N THR A 8 27.20 66.49 -1.00
CA THR A 8 27.14 67.57 -2.01
C THR A 8 27.13 67.01 -3.43
N ASP A 9 27.92 65.96 -3.70
CA ASP A 9 27.96 65.32 -5.02
C ASP A 9 26.62 64.64 -5.35
N SER A 10 25.98 64.03 -4.33
CA SER A 10 24.61 63.50 -4.45
C SER A 10 23.61 64.60 -4.83
N TRP A 11 23.66 65.76 -4.16
CA TRP A 11 22.78 66.90 -4.50
C TRP A 11 23.03 67.44 -5.91
N MET A 12 24.28 67.54 -6.37
CA MET A 12 24.57 67.94 -7.75
C MET A 12 24.06 66.92 -8.78
N ALA A 13 24.15 65.62 -8.48
CA ALA A 13 23.57 64.57 -9.33
C ALA A 13 22.03 64.62 -9.42
N TYR A 14 21.33 65.06 -8.36
CA TYR A 14 19.89 65.32 -8.43
C TYR A 14 19.56 66.59 -9.23
N LEU A 15 20.31 67.68 -9.05
CA LEU A 15 20.14 68.92 -9.82
C LEU A 15 20.37 68.69 -11.33
N GLY A 16 21.34 67.84 -11.69
CA GLY A 16 21.61 67.44 -13.07
C GLY A 16 20.47 66.72 -13.78
N ARG A 17 19.51 66.13 -13.04
CA ARG A 17 18.31 65.44 -13.58
C ARG A 17 17.07 66.33 -13.67
N LEU A 18 17.13 67.60 -13.24
CA LEU A 18 16.02 68.54 -13.39
C LEU A 18 15.57 68.76 -14.85
N PRO A 19 16.45 68.79 -15.87
CA PRO A 19 16.03 68.87 -17.27
C PRO A 19 15.17 67.67 -17.69
N ASP A 20 15.59 66.45 -17.35
CA ASP A 20 14.88 65.22 -17.69
C ASP A 20 13.51 65.15 -17.01
N LEU A 21 13.43 65.57 -15.74
CA LEU A 21 12.16 65.69 -15.00
C LEU A 21 11.19 66.68 -15.67
N LEU A 22 11.68 67.85 -16.10
CA LEU A 22 10.85 68.84 -16.79
C LEU A 22 10.39 68.36 -18.18
N LEU A 23 11.29 67.74 -18.95
CA LEU A 23 10.96 67.15 -20.26
C LEU A 23 9.96 65.99 -20.11
N ALA A 24 10.11 65.14 -19.10
CA ALA A 24 9.18 64.05 -18.82
C ALA A 24 7.78 64.57 -18.44
N ILE A 25 7.69 65.58 -17.55
CA ILE A 25 6.41 66.23 -17.21
C ILE A 25 5.73 66.80 -18.45
N LEU A 26 6.50 67.41 -19.36
CA LEU A 26 5.99 67.90 -20.65
C LEU A 26 5.49 66.76 -21.55
N VAL A 27 6.20 65.63 -21.63
CA VAL A 27 5.74 64.41 -22.34
C VAL A 27 4.43 63.87 -21.75
N LEU A 28 4.30 63.84 -20.42
CA LEU A 28 3.09 63.38 -19.74
C LEU A 28 1.87 64.29 -20.03
N LEU A 29 2.07 65.61 -20.02
CA LEU A 29 1.03 66.59 -20.36
C LEU A 29 0.59 66.50 -21.83
N ILE A 30 1.55 66.32 -22.75
CA ILE A 30 1.27 66.10 -24.18
C ILE A 30 0.52 64.78 -24.38
N GLY A 31 0.95 63.71 -23.72
CA GLY A 31 0.29 62.40 -23.76
C GLY A 31 -1.15 62.45 -23.23
N TRP A 32 -1.40 63.18 -22.14
CA TRP A 32 -2.74 63.41 -21.60
C TRP A 32 -3.64 64.16 -22.60
N LEU A 33 -3.11 65.19 -23.27
CA LEU A 33 -3.83 65.93 -24.29
C LEU A 33 -4.19 65.05 -25.50
N ILE A 34 -3.23 64.24 -26.00
CA ILE A 34 -3.43 63.31 -27.10
C ILE A 34 -4.47 62.24 -26.73
N ALA A 35 -4.36 61.61 -25.56
CA ALA A 35 -5.33 60.62 -25.08
C ALA A 35 -6.74 61.22 -24.97
N SER A 36 -6.85 62.47 -24.47
CA SER A 36 -8.11 63.22 -24.36
C SER A 36 -8.73 63.54 -25.73
N LEU A 37 -7.92 63.76 -26.76
CA LEU A 37 -8.39 64.02 -28.12
C LEU A 37 -8.80 62.73 -28.84
N VAL A 38 -7.98 61.69 -28.80
CA VAL A 38 -8.23 60.40 -29.45
C VAL A 38 -9.45 59.69 -28.85
N SER A 39 -9.60 59.68 -27.53
CA SER A 39 -10.79 59.09 -26.87
C SER A 39 -12.11 59.77 -27.30
N LYS A 40 -12.12 61.10 -27.45
CA LYS A 40 -13.26 61.86 -28.00
C LYS A 40 -13.52 61.51 -29.47
N ALA A 41 -12.47 61.33 -30.27
CA ALA A 41 -12.59 60.90 -31.66
C ALA A 41 -13.19 59.47 -31.76
N VAL A 42 -12.69 58.52 -30.97
CA VAL A 42 -13.22 57.15 -30.87
C VAL A 42 -14.68 57.14 -30.41
N LYS A 43 -15.04 57.92 -29.38
CA LYS A 43 -16.45 58.08 -28.94
C LYS A 43 -17.34 58.62 -30.06
N LYS A 44 -16.86 59.59 -30.85
CA LYS A 44 -17.59 60.17 -31.98
C LYS A 44 -17.72 59.21 -33.18
N ALA A 45 -16.72 58.35 -33.39
CA ALA A 45 -16.76 57.29 -34.40
C ALA A 45 -17.73 56.17 -34.00
N LEU A 46 -17.61 55.64 -32.79
CA LEU A 46 -18.48 54.57 -32.28
C LEU A 46 -19.95 54.99 -32.26
N ARG A 47 -20.28 56.24 -31.90
CA ARG A 47 -21.66 56.77 -31.94
C ARG A 47 -22.22 57.00 -33.35
N ARG A 48 -21.44 56.81 -34.42
CA ARG A 48 -21.96 56.78 -35.82
C ARG A 48 -22.34 55.37 -36.27
N THR A 49 -21.83 54.34 -35.61
CA THR A 49 -22.31 52.97 -35.74
C THR A 49 -23.36 52.69 -34.67
N ASP A 50 -24.45 52.00 -35.01
CA ASP A 50 -25.44 51.51 -34.04
C ASP A 50 -24.90 50.35 -33.18
N PHE A 51 -23.82 50.62 -32.43
CA PHE A 51 -23.08 49.61 -31.67
C PHE A 51 -23.81 49.26 -30.37
N ASP A 52 -24.17 50.24 -29.52
CA ASP A 52 -25.05 50.03 -28.35
C ASP A 52 -26.33 49.26 -28.74
N ASN A 53 -26.98 49.67 -29.84
CA ASN A 53 -28.19 49.04 -30.37
C ASN A 53 -28.00 47.61 -30.89
N LYS A 54 -26.78 47.15 -31.18
CA LYS A 54 -26.47 45.75 -31.53
C LYS A 54 -26.07 44.95 -30.29
N VAL A 55 -25.22 45.52 -29.44
CA VAL A 55 -24.71 44.90 -28.21
C VAL A 55 -25.81 44.70 -27.17
N ALA A 56 -26.70 45.68 -26.98
CA ALA A 56 -27.83 45.57 -26.05
C ALA A 56 -28.85 44.49 -26.45
N ARG A 57 -29.04 44.24 -27.76
CA ARG A 57 -29.86 43.12 -28.26
C ARG A 57 -29.18 41.76 -28.11
N TRP A 58 -27.85 41.70 -28.14
CA TRP A 58 -27.12 40.46 -27.92
C TRP A 58 -27.05 40.07 -26.43
N MET A 59 -26.88 41.05 -25.52
CA MET A 59 -26.92 40.81 -24.07
C MET A 59 -28.33 40.59 -23.48
N LYS A 60 -29.38 40.84 -24.26
CA LYS A 60 -30.76 40.46 -23.92
C LYS A 60 -31.35 39.54 -25.01
N PRO A 61 -31.00 38.24 -25.02
CA PRO A 61 -31.82 37.27 -25.73
C PRO A 61 -33.23 37.26 -25.10
N ASP A 62 -34.27 37.25 -25.93
CA ASP A 62 -35.66 37.32 -25.47
C ASP A 62 -36.08 36.01 -24.76
N THR A 63 -35.91 35.97 -23.44
CA THR A 63 -36.50 34.93 -22.57
C THR A 63 -37.99 35.24 -22.36
N ASP A 64 -38.84 34.58 -23.14
CA ASP A 64 -40.31 34.54 -23.10
C ASP A 64 -41.05 35.87 -22.89
N GLY A 65 -41.65 36.36 -23.98
CA GLY A 65 -42.32 37.66 -24.04
C GLY A 65 -43.50 37.82 -23.06
N LYS A 66 -43.29 38.65 -22.04
CA LYS A 66 -44.32 39.48 -21.39
C LYS A 66 -43.71 40.79 -20.93
N HIS A 67 -44.58 41.81 -20.82
CA HIS A 67 -44.19 43.22 -20.71
C HIS A 67 -43.13 43.50 -19.64
N THR A 68 -42.00 44.07 -20.06
CA THR A 68 -41.16 44.89 -19.19
C THR A 68 -41.24 46.33 -19.65
N GLU A 69 -41.40 47.26 -18.70
CA GLU A 69 -41.51 48.68 -18.98
C GLU A 69 -40.21 49.27 -19.56
N LYS A 70 -40.27 50.52 -20.00
CA LYS A 70 -39.11 51.35 -20.36
C LYS A 70 -38.25 51.72 -19.13
N THR A 71 -37.81 50.71 -18.40
CA THR A 71 -36.75 50.85 -17.39
C THR A 71 -35.50 51.38 -18.08
N ARG A 72 -34.93 52.43 -17.48
CA ARG A 72 -33.88 53.27 -18.08
C ARG A 72 -32.74 52.40 -18.62
N SER A 73 -32.25 52.73 -19.82
CA SER A 73 -31.01 52.17 -20.35
C SER A 73 -29.91 52.27 -19.29
N GLY A 74 -29.04 51.25 -19.25
CA GLY A 74 -27.97 51.15 -18.26
C GLY A 74 -27.17 52.45 -18.18
N LYS A 75 -26.78 52.85 -16.97
CA LYS A 75 -26.23 54.18 -16.65
C LYS A 75 -24.86 54.51 -17.32
N TYR A 76 -24.40 53.63 -18.19
CA TYR A 76 -23.13 53.62 -18.91
C TYR A 76 -23.40 53.04 -20.32
N SER A 77 -23.30 53.85 -21.39
CA SER A 77 -23.37 53.30 -22.77
C SER A 77 -22.04 52.68 -23.18
N SER A 78 -22.09 51.75 -24.14
CA SER A 78 -20.91 51.00 -24.58
C SER A 78 -19.77 51.92 -25.06
N GLU A 79 -20.11 53.02 -25.73
CA GLU A 79 -19.15 53.98 -26.29
C GLU A 79 -18.45 54.81 -25.22
N GLU A 80 -19.11 55.07 -24.09
CA GLU A 80 -18.51 55.77 -22.93
C GLU A 80 -17.47 54.89 -22.23
N ILE A 81 -17.72 53.58 -22.17
CA ILE A 81 -16.79 52.60 -21.61
C ILE A 81 -15.58 52.44 -22.54
N ILE A 82 -15.80 52.15 -23.82
CA ILE A 82 -14.71 51.91 -24.78
C ILE A 82 -13.82 53.16 -24.94
N SER A 83 -14.40 54.37 -24.99
CA SER A 83 -13.60 55.60 -25.10
C SER A 83 -12.79 55.90 -23.84
N LYS A 84 -13.27 55.56 -22.64
CA LYS A 84 -12.48 55.62 -21.39
C LYS A 84 -11.38 54.58 -21.34
N VAL A 85 -11.62 53.36 -21.83
CA VAL A 85 -10.58 52.33 -21.94
C VAL A 85 -9.47 52.80 -22.89
N VAL A 86 -9.80 53.34 -24.06
CA VAL A 86 -8.82 53.92 -24.99
C VAL A 86 -8.07 55.12 -24.38
N PHE A 87 -8.75 55.98 -23.62
CA PHE A 87 -8.10 57.07 -22.87
C PHE A 87 -7.04 56.52 -21.90
N TRP A 88 -7.38 55.53 -21.07
CA TRP A 88 -6.46 54.95 -20.09
C TRP A 88 -5.31 54.15 -20.72
N ILE A 89 -5.54 53.44 -21.82
CA ILE A 89 -4.47 52.75 -22.58
C ILE A 89 -3.45 53.78 -23.11
N LEU A 90 -3.93 54.86 -23.76
CA LEU A 90 -3.05 55.92 -24.28
C LEU A 90 -2.37 56.70 -23.15
N MET A 91 -3.04 56.88 -22.00
CA MET A 91 -2.43 57.44 -20.80
C MET A 91 -1.31 56.55 -20.26
N ALA A 92 -1.51 55.24 -20.23
CA ALA A 92 -0.50 54.29 -19.76
C ALA A 92 0.72 54.26 -20.70
N VAL A 93 0.54 54.40 -22.02
CA VAL A 93 1.66 54.61 -22.96
C VAL A 93 2.42 55.91 -22.63
N ALA A 94 1.71 57.01 -22.35
CA ALA A 94 2.34 58.27 -21.92
C ALA A 94 3.07 58.14 -20.57
N ILE A 95 2.52 57.38 -19.62
CA ILE A 95 3.15 57.07 -18.32
C ILE A 95 4.40 56.20 -18.50
N VAL A 96 4.40 55.22 -19.41
CA VAL A 96 5.60 54.42 -19.73
C VAL A 96 6.69 55.30 -20.35
N MET A 97 6.34 56.21 -21.27
CA MET A 97 7.31 57.17 -21.82
C MET A 97 7.86 58.10 -20.72
N PHE A 98 7.01 58.61 -19.83
CA PHE A 98 7.40 59.41 -18.67
C PHE A 98 8.36 58.66 -17.72
N LEU A 99 8.03 57.42 -17.34
CA LEU A 99 8.84 56.60 -16.43
C LEU A 99 10.19 56.21 -17.04
N ASN A 100 10.22 55.90 -18.35
CA ASN A 100 11.47 55.66 -19.07
C ASN A 100 12.34 56.92 -19.14
N MET A 101 11.75 58.09 -19.39
CA MET A 101 12.45 59.38 -19.36
C MET A 101 13.05 59.69 -17.99
N LEU A 102 12.36 59.32 -16.90
CA LEU A 102 12.87 59.40 -15.52
C LEU A 102 13.96 58.35 -15.18
N SER A 103 14.35 57.50 -16.13
CA SER A 103 15.25 56.35 -15.90
C SER A 103 14.73 55.37 -14.82
N LEU A 104 13.42 55.08 -14.84
CA LEU A 104 12.75 54.12 -13.95
C LEU A 104 12.26 52.85 -14.71
N PRO A 105 13.15 52.10 -15.39
CA PRO A 105 12.75 50.97 -16.25
C PRO A 105 11.99 49.89 -15.47
N TYR A 106 12.42 49.58 -14.24
CA TYR A 106 11.77 48.59 -13.36
C TYR A 106 10.29 48.89 -13.04
N VAL A 107 9.86 50.14 -13.17
CA VAL A 107 8.45 50.56 -12.97
C VAL A 107 7.71 50.64 -14.31
N ALA A 108 8.41 51.04 -15.38
CA ALA A 108 7.86 51.15 -16.73
C ALA A 108 7.63 49.79 -17.40
N GLU A 109 8.53 48.82 -17.22
CA GLU A 109 8.58 47.55 -17.92
C GLU A 109 7.32 46.68 -17.72
N PRO A 110 6.79 46.46 -16.49
CA PRO A 110 5.55 45.69 -16.31
C PRO A 110 4.35 46.33 -17.01
N ILE A 111 4.28 47.67 -17.02
CA ILE A 111 3.21 48.43 -17.70
C ILE A 111 3.38 48.36 -19.22
N SER A 112 4.62 48.46 -19.71
CA SER A 112 4.98 48.31 -21.13
C SER A 112 4.61 46.92 -21.65
N ASN A 113 4.89 45.87 -20.89
CA ASN A 113 4.55 44.49 -21.24
C ASN A 113 3.03 44.27 -21.26
N ALA A 114 2.30 44.79 -20.26
CA ALA A 114 0.84 44.77 -20.26
C ALA A 114 0.22 45.51 -21.47
N LEU A 115 0.79 46.66 -21.85
CA LEU A 115 0.39 47.40 -23.05
C LEU A 115 0.71 46.65 -24.33
N GLY A 116 1.84 45.94 -24.40
CA GLY A 116 2.19 45.06 -25.51
C GLY A 116 1.17 43.95 -25.72
N VAL A 117 0.74 43.29 -24.64
CA VAL A 117 -0.34 42.28 -24.67
C VAL A 117 -1.66 42.89 -25.16
N ILE A 118 -2.07 44.05 -24.64
CA ILE A 118 -3.30 44.73 -25.08
C ILE A 118 -3.23 45.17 -26.55
N ALA A 119 -2.07 45.64 -27.02
CA ALA A 119 -1.87 46.03 -28.41
C ALA A 119 -1.90 44.82 -29.36
N ALA A 120 -1.29 43.69 -28.97
CA ALA A 120 -1.34 42.43 -29.70
C ALA A 120 -2.73 41.79 -29.70
N ALA A 121 -3.52 42.00 -28.63
CA ALA A 121 -4.89 41.51 -28.55
C ALA A 121 -5.80 42.11 -29.64
N ILE A 122 -5.57 43.33 -30.12
CA ILE A 122 -6.40 43.96 -31.17
C ILE A 122 -6.41 43.16 -32.49
N PRO A 123 -5.26 42.91 -33.16
CA PRO A 123 -5.25 42.07 -34.36
C PRO A 123 -5.61 40.61 -34.08
N ASN A 124 -5.30 40.08 -32.89
CA ASN A 124 -5.66 38.71 -32.52
C ASN A 124 -7.18 38.52 -32.34
N LEU A 125 -7.87 39.44 -31.67
CA LEU A 125 -9.34 39.49 -31.60
C LEU A 125 -9.98 39.53 -33.00
N LEU A 126 -9.40 40.27 -33.94
CA LEU A 126 -9.87 40.33 -35.33
C LEU A 126 -9.66 38.99 -36.08
N LYS A 127 -8.50 38.34 -35.93
CA LYS A 127 -8.24 36.98 -36.48
C LYS A 127 -9.24 35.97 -35.91
N ALA A 128 -9.38 35.95 -34.58
CA ALA A 128 -10.25 35.01 -33.88
C ALA A 128 -11.74 35.20 -34.25
N ALA A 129 -12.20 36.46 -34.37
CA ALA A 129 -13.55 36.77 -34.83
C ALA A 129 -13.80 36.32 -36.29
N LEU A 130 -12.80 36.46 -37.17
CA LEU A 130 -12.87 35.97 -38.55
C LEU A 130 -12.94 34.44 -38.59
N ILE A 131 -12.08 33.73 -37.84
CA ILE A 131 -12.10 32.27 -37.76
C ILE A 131 -13.42 31.78 -37.15
N ALA A 132 -13.93 32.43 -36.10
CA ALA A 132 -15.22 32.09 -35.49
C ALA A 132 -16.40 32.29 -36.46
N ALA A 133 -16.37 33.34 -37.30
CA ALA A 133 -17.38 33.55 -38.34
C ALA A 133 -17.32 32.48 -39.44
N VAL A 134 -16.11 32.09 -39.89
CA VAL A 134 -15.91 30.99 -40.85
C VAL A 134 -16.35 29.66 -40.26
N ALA A 135 -15.99 29.37 -39.01
CA ALA A 135 -16.42 28.19 -38.27
C ALA A 135 -17.94 28.10 -38.14
N TRP A 136 -18.61 29.22 -37.84
CA TRP A 136 -20.07 29.30 -37.75
C TRP A 136 -20.76 29.04 -39.10
N LEU A 137 -20.20 29.53 -40.21
CA LEU A 137 -20.69 29.23 -41.56
C LEU A 137 -20.52 27.74 -41.91
N ILE A 138 -19.35 27.16 -41.62
CA ILE A 138 -19.07 25.73 -41.87
C ILE A 138 -19.97 24.83 -41.02
N ALA A 139 -20.12 25.12 -39.72
CA ALA A 139 -21.01 24.43 -38.80
C ALA A 139 -22.48 24.50 -39.25
N SER A 140 -22.92 25.67 -39.73
CA SER A 140 -24.27 25.85 -40.30
C SER A 140 -24.47 25.01 -41.56
N GLY A 141 -23.50 25.01 -42.48
CA GLY A 141 -23.52 24.20 -43.69
C GLY A 141 -23.59 22.70 -43.42
N LEU A 142 -22.73 22.19 -42.52
CA LEU A 142 -22.74 20.80 -42.08
C LEU A 142 -24.05 20.41 -41.39
N SER A 143 -24.61 21.28 -40.54
CA SER A 143 -25.91 21.05 -39.90
C SER A 143 -27.04 20.94 -40.95
N ILE A 144 -27.06 21.82 -41.95
CA ILE A 144 -28.03 21.78 -43.05
C ILE A 144 -27.88 20.50 -43.88
N LEU A 145 -26.64 20.07 -44.18
CA LEU A 145 -26.38 18.81 -44.88
C LEU A 145 -26.89 17.60 -44.08
N VAL A 146 -26.57 17.50 -42.79
CA VAL A 146 -27.02 16.41 -41.91
C VAL A 146 -28.54 16.37 -41.82
N LYS A 147 -29.20 17.52 -41.68
CA LYS A 147 -30.67 17.58 -41.69
C LYS A 147 -31.24 17.11 -43.04
N LYS A 148 -30.71 17.60 -44.16
CA LYS A 148 -31.18 17.26 -45.51
C LYS A 148 -30.94 15.80 -45.90
N LEU A 149 -29.87 15.18 -45.38
CA LEU A 149 -29.57 13.76 -45.56
C LEU A 149 -30.44 12.88 -44.65
N GLY A 150 -30.60 13.25 -43.38
CA GLY A 150 -31.42 12.49 -42.43
C GLY A 150 -32.92 12.51 -42.75
N GLN A 151 -33.42 13.61 -43.35
CA GLN A 151 -34.80 13.75 -43.85
C GLN A 151 -35.00 13.14 -45.26
N ASN A 152 -34.00 12.47 -45.84
CA ASN A 152 -34.15 11.80 -47.13
C ASN A 152 -34.80 10.42 -46.95
N THR A 153 -35.82 10.11 -47.75
CA THR A 153 -36.61 8.86 -47.72
C THR A 153 -35.79 7.55 -47.80
N GLY A 154 -34.54 7.62 -48.30
CA GLY A 154 -33.60 6.49 -48.26
C GLY A 154 -33.05 6.17 -46.87
N PHE A 155 -32.86 7.19 -46.02
CA PHE A 155 -32.27 7.04 -44.69
C PHE A 155 -33.30 6.52 -43.67
N GLU A 156 -34.56 6.95 -43.78
CA GLU A 156 -35.68 6.42 -42.98
C GLU A 156 -35.83 4.90 -43.14
N ARG A 157 -35.67 4.40 -44.39
CA ARG A 157 -35.69 2.96 -44.69
C ARG A 157 -34.55 2.18 -44.03
N LEU A 158 -33.41 2.82 -43.79
CA LEU A 158 -32.29 2.22 -43.05
C LEU A 158 -32.57 2.20 -41.55
N LEU A 159 -33.02 3.32 -40.97
CA LEU A 159 -33.36 3.43 -39.54
C LEU A 159 -34.44 2.40 -39.13
N HIS A 160 -35.48 2.21 -39.95
CA HIS A 160 -36.51 1.21 -39.69
C HIS A 160 -36.00 -0.24 -39.79
N ARG A 161 -35.08 -0.57 -40.72
CA ARG A 161 -34.45 -1.91 -40.80
C ARG A 161 -33.69 -2.25 -39.52
N TRP A 162 -33.05 -1.27 -38.89
CA TRP A 162 -32.28 -1.45 -37.65
C TRP A 162 -33.12 -1.29 -36.36
N LYS A 163 -34.45 -1.06 -36.47
CA LYS A 163 -35.41 -0.94 -35.35
C LYS A 163 -35.14 0.17 -34.32
N LEU A 164 -34.29 1.16 -34.60
CA LEU A 164 -33.95 2.21 -33.61
C LEU A 164 -35.09 3.18 -33.28
N THR A 165 -36.09 3.34 -34.16
CA THR A 165 -37.24 4.24 -33.94
C THR A 165 -38.56 3.49 -34.13
N ARG A 166 -39.44 3.58 -33.12
CA ARG A 166 -40.80 2.98 -33.12
C ARG A 166 -41.90 3.91 -33.64
N ASP A 167 -41.61 5.21 -33.77
CA ASP A 167 -42.60 6.24 -34.11
C ASP A 167 -42.01 7.24 -35.12
N PRO A 168 -42.65 7.49 -36.28
CA PRO A 168 -42.13 8.41 -37.29
C PRO A 168 -41.95 9.85 -36.77
N LYS A 169 -42.78 10.31 -35.80
CA LYS A 169 -42.65 11.65 -35.20
C LYS A 169 -41.45 11.77 -34.26
N GLN A 170 -40.79 10.67 -33.92
CA GLN A 170 -39.54 10.64 -33.15
C GLN A 170 -38.30 10.68 -34.07
N SER A 171 -38.42 10.22 -35.32
CA SER A 171 -37.33 10.21 -36.31
C SER A 171 -36.85 11.63 -36.64
N ASP A 172 -37.76 12.53 -37.01
CA ASP A 172 -37.42 13.92 -37.36
C ASP A 172 -36.78 14.68 -36.17
N LYS A 173 -37.27 14.42 -34.94
CA LYS A 173 -36.66 14.96 -33.71
C LYS A 173 -35.23 14.44 -33.49
N ALA A 174 -34.95 13.17 -33.82
CA ALA A 174 -33.60 12.62 -33.73
C ALA A 174 -32.67 13.25 -34.78
N VAL A 175 -33.13 13.44 -36.02
CA VAL A 175 -32.38 14.12 -37.09
C VAL A 175 -32.08 15.58 -36.75
N ILE A 176 -33.06 16.32 -36.20
CA ILE A 176 -32.86 17.71 -35.76
C ILE A 176 -31.90 17.80 -34.56
N SER A 177 -31.94 16.84 -33.63
CA SER A 177 -30.95 16.77 -32.54
C SER A 177 -29.55 16.43 -33.05
N ALA A 178 -29.44 15.51 -34.02
CA ALA A 178 -28.16 15.20 -34.67
C ALA A 178 -27.59 16.39 -35.45
N SER A 179 -28.42 17.16 -36.16
CA SER A 179 -27.95 18.35 -36.88
C SER A 179 -27.49 19.45 -35.92
N LYS A 180 -28.16 19.62 -34.76
CA LYS A 180 -27.68 20.50 -33.67
C LYS A 180 -26.38 20.00 -33.05
N ALA A 181 -26.25 18.70 -32.79
CA ALA A 181 -25.03 18.11 -32.26
C ALA A 181 -23.84 18.34 -33.20
N VAL A 182 -24.02 18.14 -34.51
CA VAL A 182 -22.98 18.41 -35.52
C VAL A 182 -22.62 19.90 -35.62
N PHE A 183 -23.60 20.80 -35.46
CA PHE A 183 -23.31 22.25 -35.39
C PHE A 183 -22.38 22.57 -34.21
N TYR A 184 -22.73 22.14 -33.00
CA TYR A 184 -21.91 22.43 -31.81
C TYR A 184 -20.57 21.67 -31.81
N LEU A 185 -20.53 20.43 -32.32
CA LEU A 185 -19.29 19.65 -32.47
C LEU A 185 -18.34 20.30 -33.48
N THR A 186 -18.85 20.84 -34.58
CA THR A 186 -18.04 21.60 -35.54
C THR A 186 -17.52 22.88 -34.91
N LEU A 187 -18.35 23.62 -34.17
CA LEU A 187 -17.94 24.84 -33.47
C LEU A 187 -16.85 24.54 -32.42
N LEU A 188 -16.97 23.42 -31.69
CA LEU A 188 -15.97 22.91 -30.75
C LEU A 188 -14.66 22.52 -31.45
N LEU A 189 -14.73 21.92 -32.64
CA LEU A 189 -13.55 21.56 -33.43
C LEU A 189 -12.75 22.79 -33.90
N PHE A 190 -13.42 23.92 -34.14
CA PHE A 190 -12.75 25.20 -34.44
C PHE A 190 -12.33 25.98 -33.17
N LEU A 191 -12.71 25.55 -31.97
CA LEU A 191 -12.40 26.27 -30.73
C LEU A 191 -10.89 26.41 -30.45
N PRO A 192 -10.01 25.40 -30.67
CA PRO A 192 -8.56 25.59 -30.55
C PRO A 192 -8.04 26.66 -31.51
N ALA A 193 -8.49 26.66 -32.77
CA ALA A 193 -8.06 27.63 -33.76
C ALA A 193 -8.52 29.06 -33.43
N VAL A 194 -9.69 29.23 -32.80
CA VAL A 194 -10.15 30.53 -32.28
C VAL A 194 -9.30 30.96 -31.07
N LEU A 195 -8.96 30.05 -30.15
CA LEU A 195 -8.15 30.34 -28.95
C LEU A 195 -6.68 30.65 -29.29
N ALA A 196 -6.06 29.90 -30.20
CA ALA A 196 -4.73 30.17 -30.74
C ALA A 196 -4.70 31.53 -31.46
N ALA A 197 -5.74 31.85 -32.24
CA ALA A 197 -5.85 33.15 -32.90
C ALA A 197 -6.04 34.33 -31.95
N LEU A 198 -6.52 34.10 -30.71
CA LEU A 198 -6.50 35.09 -29.63
C LEU A 198 -5.11 35.25 -29.00
N GLY A 199 -4.19 34.30 -29.17
CA GLY A 199 -2.91 34.22 -28.46
C GLY A 199 -3.05 33.59 -27.07
N ILE A 200 -3.89 32.56 -26.95
CA ILE A 200 -4.15 31.81 -25.70
C ILE A 200 -3.63 30.37 -25.88
N ASP A 201 -2.39 30.26 -26.34
CA ASP A 201 -1.79 29.02 -26.85
C ASP A 201 -1.77 27.90 -25.79
N ALA A 202 -1.52 28.27 -24.54
CA ALA A 202 -1.55 27.38 -23.37
C ALA A 202 -2.92 26.73 -23.08
N ILE A 203 -4.01 27.16 -23.74
CA ILE A 203 -5.34 26.53 -23.66
C ILE A 203 -5.71 25.86 -24.99
N SER A 204 -5.27 26.38 -26.14
CA SER A 204 -5.50 25.70 -27.43
C SER A 204 -4.67 24.43 -27.59
N GLU A 205 -3.39 24.40 -27.18
CA GLU A 205 -2.53 23.22 -27.35
C GLU A 205 -3.08 21.95 -26.66
N PRO A 206 -3.50 21.98 -25.37
CA PRO A 206 -4.11 20.79 -24.75
C PRO A 206 -5.43 20.38 -25.40
N LEU A 207 -6.25 21.36 -25.82
CA LEU A 207 -7.55 21.10 -26.46
C LEU A 207 -7.39 20.50 -27.86
N GLU A 208 -6.41 20.99 -28.63
CA GLU A 208 -6.01 20.41 -29.92
C GLU A 208 -5.44 19.01 -29.74
N GLY A 209 -4.59 18.79 -28.72
CA GLY A 209 -4.10 17.46 -28.35
C GLY A 209 -5.22 16.47 -28.02
N MET A 210 -6.24 16.90 -27.26
CA MET A 210 -7.44 16.08 -26.97
C MET A 210 -8.24 15.75 -28.23
N LEU A 211 -8.48 16.73 -29.12
CA LEU A 211 -9.22 16.52 -30.36
C LEU A 211 -8.43 15.65 -31.35
N SER A 212 -7.13 15.88 -31.50
CA SER A 212 -6.21 15.07 -32.29
C SER A 212 -6.16 13.62 -31.79
N GLY A 213 -6.04 13.41 -30.48
CA GLY A 213 -6.14 12.09 -29.85
C GLY A 213 -7.47 11.39 -30.13
N PHE A 214 -8.60 12.11 -30.08
CA PHE A 214 -9.90 11.57 -30.46
C PHE A 214 -9.97 11.16 -31.93
N PHE A 215 -9.48 11.98 -32.87
CA PHE A 215 -9.44 11.61 -34.29
C PHE A 215 -8.46 10.48 -34.60
N ALA A 216 -7.33 10.39 -33.90
CA ALA A 216 -6.39 9.26 -34.00
C ALA A 216 -6.99 7.96 -33.44
N PHE A 217 -7.87 8.05 -32.44
CA PHE A 217 -8.58 6.91 -31.87
C PHE A 217 -9.66 6.34 -32.81
N LEU A 218 -10.30 7.15 -33.65
CA LEU A 218 -11.38 6.69 -34.55
C LEU A 218 -10.93 5.58 -35.53
N PRO A 219 -9.84 5.71 -36.29
CA PRO A 219 -9.32 4.62 -37.15
C PRO A 219 -8.88 3.39 -36.35
N LYS A 220 -8.23 3.60 -35.19
CA LYS A 220 -7.78 2.52 -34.29
C LYS A 220 -8.94 1.70 -33.76
N LEU A 221 -10.02 2.35 -33.33
CA LEU A 221 -11.26 1.73 -32.88
C LEU A 221 -11.91 0.88 -33.98
N LEU A 222 -11.93 1.38 -35.22
CA LEU A 222 -12.44 0.61 -36.37
C LEU A 222 -11.56 -0.60 -36.69
N GLY A 223 -10.22 -0.45 -36.68
CA GLY A 223 -9.28 -1.55 -36.85
C GLY A 223 -9.43 -2.64 -35.79
N ALA A 224 -9.45 -2.25 -34.51
CA ALA A 224 -9.69 -3.13 -33.38
C ALA A 224 -11.03 -3.87 -33.48
N ALA A 225 -12.11 -3.16 -33.85
CA ALA A 225 -13.43 -3.76 -34.02
C ALA A 225 -13.48 -4.78 -35.18
N ILE A 226 -12.77 -4.53 -36.28
CA ILE A 226 -12.65 -5.47 -37.41
C ILE A 226 -11.88 -6.72 -36.97
N ILE A 227 -10.74 -6.56 -36.29
CA ILE A 227 -9.93 -7.68 -35.78
C ILE A 227 -10.76 -8.56 -34.82
N LEU A 228 -11.45 -7.94 -33.86
CA LEU A 228 -12.27 -8.65 -32.89
C LEU A 228 -13.45 -9.37 -33.57
N PHE A 229 -14.12 -8.74 -34.53
CA PHE A 229 -15.22 -9.34 -35.29
C PHE A 229 -14.78 -10.55 -36.12
N VAL A 230 -13.68 -10.42 -36.88
CA VAL A 230 -13.13 -11.51 -37.70
C VAL A 230 -12.65 -12.66 -36.82
N GLY A 231 -11.85 -12.35 -35.78
CA GLY A 231 -11.32 -13.36 -34.88
C GLY A 231 -12.39 -14.07 -34.04
N TRP A 232 -13.47 -13.38 -33.66
CA TRP A 232 -14.63 -14.00 -33.02
C TRP A 232 -15.34 -15.02 -33.93
N ILE A 233 -15.52 -14.70 -35.22
CA ILE A 233 -16.07 -15.63 -36.21
C ILE A 233 -15.16 -16.85 -36.36
N VAL A 234 -13.84 -16.64 -36.51
CA VAL A 234 -12.86 -17.72 -36.63
C VAL A 234 -12.88 -18.63 -35.38
N ALA A 235 -12.83 -18.06 -34.17
CA ALA A 235 -12.90 -18.81 -32.92
C ALA A 235 -14.20 -19.63 -32.81
N LYS A 236 -15.35 -19.05 -33.21
CA LYS A 236 -16.65 -19.76 -33.19
C LYS A 236 -16.71 -20.90 -34.20
N VAL A 237 -16.18 -20.70 -35.41
CA VAL A 237 -16.13 -21.75 -36.45
C VAL A 237 -15.22 -22.89 -36.00
N VAL A 238 -14.01 -22.60 -35.50
CA VAL A 238 -13.08 -23.63 -34.99
C VAL A 238 -13.70 -24.37 -33.79
N LYS A 239 -14.43 -23.69 -32.90
CA LYS A 239 -15.19 -24.34 -31.82
C LYS A 239 -16.16 -25.37 -32.35
N GLU A 240 -17.08 -24.98 -33.23
CA GLU A 240 -18.15 -25.88 -33.69
C GLU A 240 -17.58 -27.07 -34.50
N ILE A 241 -16.53 -26.86 -35.29
CA ILE A 241 -15.77 -27.95 -35.94
C ILE A 241 -15.20 -28.92 -34.90
N LEU A 242 -14.50 -28.41 -33.86
CA LEU A 242 -13.85 -29.25 -32.87
C LEU A 242 -14.85 -30.02 -31.98
N VAL A 243 -15.95 -29.39 -31.58
CA VAL A 243 -17.03 -30.06 -30.80
C VAL A 243 -17.61 -31.21 -31.61
N ASN A 244 -17.97 -30.97 -32.87
CA ASN A 244 -18.55 -31.99 -33.75
C ASN A 244 -17.56 -33.14 -34.02
N PHE A 245 -16.27 -32.84 -34.15
CA PHE A 245 -15.21 -33.83 -34.33
C PHE A 245 -15.01 -34.72 -33.08
N LEU A 246 -14.92 -34.15 -31.88
CA LEU A 246 -14.79 -34.90 -30.63
C LEU A 246 -16.04 -35.73 -30.31
N GLN A 247 -17.24 -35.21 -30.60
CA GLN A 247 -18.49 -35.97 -30.48
C GLN A 247 -18.52 -37.16 -31.45
N SER A 248 -18.02 -36.98 -32.68
CA SER A 248 -17.92 -38.05 -33.70
C SER A 248 -16.92 -39.15 -33.31
N ILE A 249 -15.79 -38.80 -32.70
CA ILE A 249 -14.82 -39.75 -32.12
C ILE A 249 -15.38 -40.42 -30.85
N GLY A 250 -16.38 -39.82 -30.21
CA GLY A 250 -17.02 -40.34 -29.01
C GLY A 250 -16.23 -40.03 -27.74
N THR A 251 -15.52 -38.91 -27.67
CA THR A 251 -14.76 -38.47 -26.48
C THR A 251 -15.66 -38.41 -25.22
N ASP A 252 -16.94 -38.07 -25.40
CA ASP A 252 -17.95 -38.08 -24.32
C ASP A 252 -18.24 -39.49 -23.76
N ARG A 253 -18.06 -40.56 -24.55
CA ARG A 253 -18.16 -41.96 -24.09
C ARG A 253 -16.94 -42.41 -23.28
N LEU A 254 -15.81 -41.71 -23.41
CA LEU A 254 -14.64 -41.92 -22.56
C LEU A 254 -14.81 -41.19 -21.23
N ALA A 255 -15.36 -39.97 -21.25
CA ALA A 255 -15.65 -39.18 -20.05
C ALA A 255 -16.60 -39.91 -19.07
N SER A 256 -17.68 -40.50 -19.57
CA SER A 256 -18.63 -41.26 -18.73
C SER A 256 -18.00 -42.55 -18.17
N LYS A 257 -17.20 -43.28 -18.96
CA LYS A 257 -16.44 -44.45 -18.48
C LYS A 257 -15.43 -44.11 -17.36
N LEU A 258 -14.91 -42.89 -17.33
CA LEU A 258 -14.01 -42.40 -16.28
C LEU A 258 -14.76 -41.81 -15.06
N GLY A 259 -16.09 -41.83 -15.04
CA GLY A 259 -16.90 -41.30 -13.94
C GLY A 259 -16.87 -39.77 -13.78
N ALA A 260 -16.32 -39.05 -14.76
CA ALA A 260 -16.19 -37.59 -14.74
C ALA A 260 -17.54 -36.85 -14.75
N GLU A 261 -18.61 -37.54 -15.10
CA GLU A 261 -20.00 -37.04 -15.17
C GLU A 261 -20.50 -36.40 -13.86
N ARG A 262 -19.95 -36.77 -12.69
CA ARG A 262 -20.25 -36.11 -11.40
C ARG A 262 -19.55 -34.76 -11.20
N ALA A 263 -18.53 -34.45 -11.99
CA ALA A 263 -17.77 -33.20 -11.94
C ALA A 263 -18.09 -32.26 -13.11
N LEU A 264 -18.83 -32.75 -14.13
CA LEU A 264 -19.16 -32.01 -15.35
C LEU A 264 -20.67 -31.74 -15.39
N ASP A 265 -21.10 -30.63 -14.81
CA ASP A 265 -22.51 -30.25 -14.69
C ASP A 265 -23.20 -30.14 -16.06
N LYS A 266 -23.88 -31.23 -16.47
CA LYS A 266 -24.71 -31.40 -17.68
C LYS A 266 -24.03 -31.03 -19.01
N THR A 267 -22.70 -30.87 -19.02
CA THR A 267 -21.94 -30.35 -20.16
C THR A 267 -20.98 -31.42 -20.66
N SER A 268 -21.05 -31.75 -21.96
CA SER A 268 -20.20 -32.79 -22.53
C SER A 268 -18.73 -32.38 -22.57
N LEU A 269 -17.81 -33.34 -22.44
CA LEU A 269 -16.37 -33.10 -22.47
C LEU A 269 -15.94 -32.49 -23.80
N SER A 270 -16.56 -32.91 -24.91
CA SER A 270 -16.38 -32.32 -26.24
C SER A 270 -16.73 -30.81 -26.25
N GLN A 271 -17.85 -30.43 -25.63
CA GLN A 271 -18.31 -29.04 -25.53
C GLN A 271 -17.39 -28.19 -24.64
N ILE A 272 -16.81 -28.78 -23.59
CA ILE A 272 -15.82 -28.11 -22.73
C ILE A 272 -14.53 -27.86 -23.50
N ILE A 273 -13.95 -28.88 -24.15
CA ILE A 273 -12.72 -28.75 -24.94
C ILE A 273 -12.89 -27.73 -26.08
N GLY A 274 -14.02 -27.76 -26.79
CA GLY A 274 -14.34 -26.74 -27.80
C GLY A 274 -14.49 -25.33 -27.21
N THR A 275 -15.00 -25.20 -25.99
CA THR A 275 -15.10 -23.89 -25.29
C THR A 275 -13.73 -23.40 -24.81
N ILE A 276 -12.85 -24.30 -24.39
CA ILE A 276 -11.45 -23.97 -24.06
C ILE A 276 -10.73 -23.46 -25.32
N VAL A 277 -10.78 -24.20 -26.44
CA VAL A 277 -10.13 -23.78 -27.69
C VAL A 277 -10.70 -22.47 -28.24
N TYR A 278 -12.01 -22.23 -28.10
CA TYR A 278 -12.62 -20.93 -28.39
C TYR A 278 -11.97 -19.78 -27.58
N VAL A 279 -11.79 -19.95 -26.27
CA VAL A 279 -11.16 -18.94 -25.40
C VAL A 279 -9.68 -18.77 -25.74
N PHE A 280 -8.96 -19.85 -26.00
CA PHE A 280 -7.55 -19.83 -26.43
C PHE A 280 -7.31 -19.11 -27.76
N ILE A 281 -8.28 -19.11 -28.69
CA ILE A 281 -8.21 -18.32 -29.93
C ILE A 281 -8.68 -16.87 -29.69
N LEU A 282 -9.72 -16.68 -28.86
CA LEU A 282 -10.29 -15.36 -28.59
C LEU A 282 -9.36 -14.45 -27.79
N ILE A 283 -8.56 -14.99 -26.85
CA ILE A 283 -7.63 -14.17 -26.03
C ILE A 283 -6.57 -13.47 -26.91
N PRO A 284 -5.81 -14.16 -27.79
CA PRO A 284 -4.91 -13.50 -28.75
C PRO A 284 -5.62 -12.48 -29.65
N VAL A 285 -6.83 -12.79 -30.13
CA VAL A 285 -7.65 -11.86 -30.93
C VAL A 285 -7.98 -10.57 -30.15
N VAL A 286 -8.34 -10.70 -28.88
CA VAL A 286 -8.62 -9.56 -27.99
C VAL A 286 -7.33 -8.79 -27.67
N ILE A 287 -6.20 -9.46 -27.47
CA ILE A 287 -4.89 -8.83 -27.30
C ILE A 287 -4.54 -7.98 -28.53
N SER A 288 -4.56 -8.55 -29.75
CA SER A 288 -4.26 -7.81 -30.98
C SER A 288 -5.26 -6.67 -31.26
N ALA A 289 -6.53 -6.82 -30.86
CA ALA A 289 -7.51 -5.73 -30.93
C ALA A 289 -7.20 -4.60 -29.93
N LEU A 290 -6.81 -4.92 -28.68
CA LEU A 290 -6.42 -3.94 -27.66
C LEU A 290 -5.08 -3.25 -27.98
N GLU A 291 -4.16 -3.97 -28.61
CA GLU A 291 -2.89 -3.45 -29.14
C GLU A 291 -3.15 -2.48 -30.30
N THR A 292 -3.99 -2.87 -31.27
CA THR A 292 -4.43 -1.99 -32.38
C THR A 292 -5.15 -0.73 -31.87
N LEU A 293 -5.79 -0.79 -30.70
CA LEU A 293 -6.45 0.34 -30.06
C LEU A 293 -5.44 1.35 -29.47
N ASP A 294 -4.20 0.92 -29.19
CA ASP A 294 -3.05 1.74 -28.80
C ASP A 294 -3.31 2.71 -27.61
N ILE A 295 -4.16 2.29 -26.67
CA ILE A 295 -4.39 3.00 -25.40
C ILE A 295 -3.33 2.53 -24.39
N ASN A 296 -2.06 2.89 -24.60
CA ASN A 296 -0.92 2.34 -23.85
C ASN A 296 -1.05 2.40 -22.31
N GLY A 297 -1.76 3.39 -21.76
CA GLY A 297 -2.05 3.48 -20.32
C GLY A 297 -3.08 2.48 -19.78
N ILE A 298 -3.74 1.69 -20.63
CA ILE A 298 -4.81 0.73 -20.26
C ILE A 298 -4.61 -0.64 -20.93
N SER A 299 -4.22 -0.68 -22.21
CA SER A 299 -4.02 -1.93 -22.96
C SER A 299 -2.89 -2.78 -22.37
N GLY A 300 -1.74 -2.17 -22.04
CA GLY A 300 -0.57 -2.86 -21.50
C GLY A 300 -0.86 -3.73 -20.27
N PRO A 301 -1.41 -3.18 -19.17
CA PRO A 301 -1.78 -3.97 -17.99
C PRO A 301 -2.83 -5.05 -18.28
N ALA A 302 -3.82 -4.77 -19.13
CA ALA A 302 -4.85 -5.74 -19.50
C ALA A 302 -4.29 -6.93 -20.31
N ILE A 303 -3.39 -6.65 -21.27
CA ILE A 303 -2.67 -7.65 -22.05
C ILE A 303 -1.76 -8.48 -21.13
N GLY A 304 -1.08 -7.84 -20.17
CA GLY A 304 -0.27 -8.52 -19.15
C GLY A 304 -1.08 -9.51 -18.30
N MET A 305 -2.27 -9.11 -17.83
CA MET A 305 -3.18 -10.01 -17.09
C MET A 305 -3.67 -11.18 -17.96
N LEU A 306 -3.99 -10.93 -19.23
CA LEU A 306 -4.40 -11.99 -20.16
C LEU A 306 -3.26 -12.97 -20.48
N GLY A 307 -2.02 -12.48 -20.58
CA GLY A 307 -0.81 -13.31 -20.70
C GLY A 307 -0.59 -14.18 -19.47
N GLN A 308 -0.63 -13.58 -18.27
CA GLN A 308 -0.54 -14.32 -17.00
C GLN A 308 -1.60 -15.42 -16.89
N ILE A 309 -2.84 -15.16 -17.33
CA ILE A 309 -3.91 -16.17 -17.36
C ILE A 309 -3.61 -17.30 -18.35
N MET A 310 -2.98 -17.01 -19.50
CA MET A 310 -2.51 -18.05 -20.44
C MET A 310 -1.43 -18.93 -19.81
N ASP A 311 -0.36 -18.32 -19.28
CA ASP A 311 0.77 -19.03 -18.67
C ASP A 311 0.35 -19.85 -17.44
N MET A 312 -0.67 -19.39 -16.72
CA MET A 312 -1.25 -20.08 -15.57
C MET A 312 -1.98 -21.38 -15.95
N ILE A 313 -2.54 -21.54 -17.16
CA ILE A 313 -3.33 -22.72 -17.51
C ILE A 313 -2.50 -24.02 -17.58
N PRO A 314 -1.34 -24.08 -18.28
CA PRO A 314 -0.43 -25.22 -18.20
C PRO A 314 0.00 -25.53 -16.75
N ASN A 315 0.31 -24.49 -15.99
CA ASN A 315 0.78 -24.60 -14.61
C ASN A 315 -0.31 -25.13 -13.66
N ILE A 316 -1.58 -24.77 -13.85
CA ILE A 316 -2.73 -25.34 -13.12
C ILE A 316 -2.82 -26.85 -13.32
N ILE A 317 -2.58 -27.37 -14.53
CA ILE A 317 -2.65 -28.83 -14.80
C ILE A 317 -1.58 -29.56 -13.98
N VAL A 318 -0.34 -29.05 -13.99
CA VAL A 318 0.77 -29.62 -13.22
C VAL A 318 0.52 -29.47 -11.71
N ALA A 319 0.00 -28.33 -11.26
CA ALA A 319 -0.37 -28.07 -9.86
C ALA A 319 -1.45 -29.04 -9.34
N ILE A 320 -2.47 -29.34 -10.16
CA ILE A 320 -3.51 -30.35 -9.82
C ILE A 320 -2.89 -31.75 -9.65
N ILE A 321 -1.99 -32.14 -10.56
CA ILE A 321 -1.26 -33.41 -10.47
C ILE A 321 -0.39 -33.44 -9.19
N LEU A 322 0.25 -32.32 -8.86
CA LEU A 322 1.14 -32.20 -7.70
C LEU A 322 0.36 -32.25 -6.37
N VAL A 323 -0.80 -31.59 -6.27
CA VAL A 323 -1.72 -31.75 -5.11
C VAL A 323 -2.24 -33.20 -5.01
N ALA A 324 -2.60 -33.83 -6.13
CA ALA A 324 -3.04 -35.23 -6.12
C ALA A 324 -1.93 -36.19 -5.64
N ALA A 325 -0.69 -35.96 -6.06
CA ALA A 325 0.49 -36.67 -5.54
C ALA A 325 0.68 -36.43 -4.04
N GLY A 326 0.57 -35.18 -3.57
CA GLY A 326 0.63 -34.83 -2.14
C GLY A 326 -0.43 -35.53 -1.29
N LEU A 327 -1.66 -35.65 -1.79
CA LEU A 327 -2.76 -36.39 -1.14
C LEU A 327 -2.52 -37.91 -1.09
N TRP A 328 -1.78 -38.47 -2.04
CA TRP A 328 -1.40 -39.89 -2.06
C TRP A 328 -0.20 -40.16 -1.14
N ILE A 329 0.88 -39.39 -1.30
CA ILE A 329 2.10 -39.48 -0.49
C ILE A 329 1.80 -39.17 0.98
N GLY A 330 0.97 -38.17 1.29
CA GLY A 330 0.58 -37.83 2.66
C GLY A 330 -0.17 -38.97 3.37
N LYS A 331 -0.98 -39.75 2.66
CA LYS A 331 -1.62 -40.97 3.21
C LYS A 331 -0.60 -42.08 3.49
N TRP A 332 0.39 -42.23 2.62
CA TRP A 332 1.49 -43.18 2.84
C TRP A 332 2.35 -42.77 4.05
N VAL A 333 2.73 -41.48 4.14
CA VAL A 333 3.49 -40.92 5.27
C VAL A 333 2.72 -41.07 6.59
N LYS A 334 1.41 -40.79 6.63
CA LYS A 334 0.56 -41.06 7.80
C LYS A 334 0.73 -42.48 8.30
N ASN A 335 0.58 -43.45 7.40
CA ASN A 335 0.58 -44.87 7.75
C ASN A 335 1.97 -45.31 8.20
N ALA A 336 3.03 -44.81 7.58
CA ALA A 336 4.42 -45.03 7.98
C ALA A 336 4.69 -44.45 9.39
N VAL A 337 4.40 -43.16 9.61
CA VAL A 337 4.60 -42.47 10.91
C VAL A 337 3.80 -43.15 12.03
N THR A 338 2.52 -43.44 11.79
CA THR A 338 1.67 -44.16 12.76
C THR A 338 2.30 -45.52 13.09
N SER A 339 2.65 -46.32 12.08
CA SER A 339 3.25 -47.65 12.28
C SER A 339 4.58 -47.62 13.03
N LEU A 340 5.41 -46.59 12.80
CA LEU A 340 6.69 -46.43 13.49
C LEU A 340 6.49 -46.06 14.96
N LEU A 341 5.62 -45.09 15.27
CA LEU A 341 5.32 -44.73 16.67
C LEU A 341 4.66 -45.88 17.44
N GLU A 342 3.77 -46.65 16.79
CA GLU A 342 3.14 -47.81 17.43
C GLU A 342 4.14 -48.94 17.67
N ARG A 343 5.11 -49.18 16.76
CA ARG A 343 6.24 -50.11 16.97
C ARG A 343 7.20 -49.67 18.07
N VAL A 344 7.43 -48.36 18.24
CA VAL A 344 8.20 -47.78 19.36
C VAL A 344 7.41 -47.86 20.69
N GLY A 345 6.12 -48.21 20.65
CA GLY A 345 5.30 -48.37 21.84
C GLY A 345 4.78 -47.06 22.44
N PHE A 346 4.76 -45.96 21.67
CA PHE A 346 4.29 -44.64 22.13
C PHE A 346 2.93 -44.73 22.83
N ASN A 347 1.96 -45.43 22.23
CA ASN A 347 0.63 -45.66 22.80
C ASN A 347 0.69 -46.22 24.24
N GLY A 348 1.61 -47.15 24.52
CA GLY A 348 1.77 -47.77 25.83
C GLY A 348 2.42 -46.85 26.87
N ILE A 349 3.34 -45.97 26.45
CA ILE A 349 3.96 -44.96 27.32
C ILE A 349 2.90 -43.94 27.76
N PHE A 350 2.13 -43.38 26.82
CA PHE A 350 1.10 -42.39 27.12
C PHE A 350 -0.12 -42.97 27.86
N HIS A 351 -0.46 -44.25 27.67
CA HIS A 351 -1.49 -44.90 28.49
C HIS A 351 -1.05 -45.03 29.96
N LYS A 352 0.21 -45.43 30.23
CA LYS A 352 0.83 -45.43 31.57
C LYS A 352 0.98 -44.04 32.19
N MET A 353 0.89 -42.99 31.38
CA MET A 353 0.96 -41.59 31.77
C MET A 353 -0.34 -41.05 32.38
N GLY A 354 -1.42 -41.85 32.38
CA GLY A 354 -2.73 -41.45 32.91
C GLY A 354 -3.56 -40.56 31.97
N LEU A 355 -3.04 -40.21 30.79
CA LEU A 355 -3.69 -39.36 29.80
C LEU A 355 -4.74 -40.13 28.96
N GLY A 356 -4.65 -41.46 28.90
CA GLY A 356 -5.53 -42.31 28.10
C GLY A 356 -6.83 -42.77 28.76
N SER A 357 -7.22 -42.21 29.91
CA SER A 357 -8.41 -42.63 30.68
C SER A 357 -9.58 -41.64 30.64
N LEU A 358 -9.46 -40.53 29.88
CA LEU A 358 -10.54 -39.59 29.66
C LEU A 358 -11.52 -40.12 28.59
N HIS A 359 -12.70 -40.52 29.06
CA HIS A 359 -13.83 -41.11 28.35
C HIS A 359 -13.69 -42.55 27.83
N LYS A 360 -14.71 -43.36 28.16
CA LYS A 360 -15.03 -44.63 27.49
C LYS A 360 -15.75 -44.31 26.18
N SER A 361 -15.08 -44.46 25.06
CA SER A 361 -15.69 -44.45 23.72
C SER A 361 -14.84 -45.34 22.81
N ASP A 362 -15.46 -46.19 22.01
CA ASP A 362 -14.77 -47.24 21.23
C ASP A 362 -14.00 -46.71 20.00
N GLN A 363 -13.83 -45.38 19.90
CA GLN A 363 -13.05 -44.69 18.86
C GLN A 363 -12.06 -43.69 19.46
N THR A 364 -11.28 -44.10 20.47
CA THR A 364 -10.13 -43.32 20.94
C THR A 364 -9.02 -43.31 19.88
N LEU A 365 -8.92 -42.22 19.10
CA LEU A 365 -7.80 -41.97 18.21
C LEU A 365 -6.48 -42.04 18.99
N THR A 366 -5.56 -42.92 18.56
CA THR A 366 -4.29 -43.07 19.26
C THR A 366 -3.40 -41.85 19.05
N ILE A 367 -2.53 -41.52 20.01
CA ILE A 367 -1.60 -40.38 19.85
C ILE A 367 -0.68 -40.59 18.63
N SER A 368 -0.33 -41.86 18.33
CA SER A 368 0.39 -42.23 17.10
C SER A 368 -0.40 -41.91 15.82
N GLN A 369 -1.73 -42.13 15.82
CA GLN A 369 -2.61 -41.74 14.71
C GLN A 369 -2.74 -40.22 14.59
N ILE A 370 -2.84 -39.48 15.70
CA ILE A 370 -2.90 -38.00 15.70
C ILE A 370 -1.62 -37.42 15.08
N ILE A 371 -0.45 -37.92 15.48
CA ILE A 371 0.84 -37.51 14.91
C ILE A 371 0.95 -37.95 13.43
N GLY A 372 0.42 -39.11 13.06
CA GLY A 372 0.28 -39.54 11.66
C GLY A 372 -0.60 -38.59 10.81
N TYR A 373 -1.73 -38.12 11.35
CA TYR A 373 -2.56 -37.12 10.69
C TYR A 373 -1.86 -35.75 10.59
N ALA A 374 -1.12 -35.32 11.61
CA ALA A 374 -0.31 -34.11 11.53
C ALA A 374 0.76 -34.21 10.43
N ALA A 375 1.45 -35.36 10.32
CA ALA A 375 2.40 -35.63 9.25
C ALA A 375 1.75 -35.67 7.85
N GLN A 376 0.52 -36.19 7.73
CA GLN A 376 -0.27 -36.08 6.48
C GLN A 376 -0.52 -34.62 6.11
N ILE A 377 -0.95 -33.78 7.07
CA ILE A 377 -1.27 -32.38 6.84
C ILE A 377 0.00 -31.61 6.42
N VAL A 378 1.14 -31.85 7.08
CA VAL A 378 2.44 -31.27 6.69
C VAL A 378 2.80 -31.61 5.24
N VAL A 379 2.71 -32.89 4.85
CA VAL A 379 3.01 -33.32 3.47
C VAL A 379 2.04 -32.71 2.46
N VAL A 380 0.73 -32.74 2.75
CA VAL A 380 -0.28 -32.16 1.85
C VAL A 380 -0.10 -30.64 1.72
N LEU A 381 0.23 -29.93 2.80
CA LEU A 381 0.54 -28.49 2.77
C LEU A 381 1.80 -28.19 1.95
N LEU A 382 2.88 -28.96 2.09
CA LEU A 382 4.09 -28.81 1.27
C LEU A 382 3.79 -28.93 -0.22
N PHE A 383 3.11 -30.01 -0.64
CA PHE A 383 2.68 -30.17 -2.04
C PHE A 383 1.66 -29.09 -2.47
N THR A 384 0.82 -28.57 -1.56
CA THR A 384 -0.09 -27.46 -1.88
C THR A 384 0.66 -26.14 -2.06
N ILE A 385 1.72 -25.89 -1.29
CA ILE A 385 2.60 -24.71 -1.43
C ILE A 385 3.30 -24.74 -2.78
N GLU A 386 3.96 -25.83 -3.14
CA GLU A 386 4.63 -26.00 -4.45
C GLU A 386 3.63 -25.83 -5.62
N ALA A 387 2.44 -26.40 -5.49
CA ALA A 387 1.37 -26.26 -6.48
C ALA A 387 0.86 -24.81 -6.63
N LEU A 388 0.70 -24.07 -5.53
CA LEU A 388 0.30 -22.66 -5.55
C LEU A 388 1.42 -21.76 -6.09
N GLN A 389 2.68 -22.07 -5.77
CA GLN A 389 3.85 -21.35 -6.26
C GLN A 389 3.99 -21.50 -7.78
N LEU A 390 3.77 -22.69 -8.32
CA LEU A 390 3.73 -22.93 -9.77
C LEU A 390 2.63 -22.13 -10.49
N VAL A 391 1.50 -21.89 -9.81
CA VAL A 391 0.37 -21.05 -10.29
C VAL A 391 0.61 -19.54 -10.02
N ASN A 392 1.80 -19.16 -9.51
CA ASN A 392 2.20 -17.80 -9.14
C ASN A 392 1.34 -17.16 -8.02
N LEU A 393 0.73 -17.96 -7.15
CA LEU A 393 -0.13 -17.50 -6.06
C LEU A 393 0.66 -17.24 -4.76
N GLU A 394 1.71 -16.40 -4.86
CA GLU A 394 2.67 -16.11 -3.79
C GLU A 394 2.01 -15.68 -2.47
N SER A 395 0.94 -14.87 -2.53
CA SER A 395 0.22 -14.44 -1.33
C SER A 395 -0.42 -15.60 -0.56
N LEU A 396 -0.90 -16.63 -1.26
CA LEU A 396 -1.45 -17.84 -0.63
C LEU A 396 -0.32 -18.74 -0.12
N VAL A 397 0.79 -18.85 -0.87
CA VAL A 397 2.01 -19.55 -0.44
C VAL A 397 2.54 -18.99 0.88
N SER A 398 2.59 -17.67 1.03
CA SER A 398 3.01 -16.99 2.26
C SER A 398 2.14 -17.37 3.46
N ILE A 399 0.81 -17.32 3.30
CA ILE A 399 -0.16 -17.69 4.34
C ILE A 399 0.00 -19.18 4.72
N LEU A 400 0.07 -20.09 3.74
CA LEU A 400 0.25 -21.52 4.00
C LEU A 400 1.61 -21.83 4.64
N SER A 401 2.67 -21.08 4.32
CA SER A 401 3.99 -21.22 4.93
C SER A 401 3.98 -20.85 6.41
N VAL A 402 3.24 -19.80 6.80
CA VAL A 402 3.03 -19.45 8.22
C VAL A 402 2.23 -20.55 8.94
N VAL A 403 1.19 -21.10 8.33
CA VAL A 403 0.43 -22.23 8.89
C VAL A 403 1.30 -23.48 9.04
N LEU A 404 2.14 -23.79 8.05
CA LEU A 404 3.08 -24.92 8.09
C LEU A 404 4.09 -24.76 9.23
N ALA A 405 4.67 -23.56 9.39
CA ALA A 405 5.58 -23.22 10.49
C ALA A 405 4.92 -23.31 11.88
N TYR A 406 3.59 -23.18 11.95
CA TYR A 406 2.83 -23.32 13.20
C TYR A 406 2.65 -24.78 13.65
N ILE A 407 2.69 -25.76 12.74
CA ILE A 407 2.48 -27.17 13.10
C ILE A 407 3.55 -27.71 14.08
N PRO A 408 4.87 -27.47 13.90
CA PRO A 408 5.88 -27.81 14.89
C PRO A 408 5.63 -27.17 16.26
N MET A 409 5.18 -25.91 16.31
CA MET A 409 4.88 -25.19 17.56
C MET A 409 3.68 -25.79 18.31
N VAL A 410 2.63 -26.24 17.59
CA VAL A 410 1.53 -27.00 18.20
C VAL A 410 2.01 -28.35 18.72
N LEU A 411 2.85 -29.06 17.96
CA LEU A 411 3.36 -30.38 18.36
C LEU A 411 4.25 -30.30 19.62
N THR A 412 5.14 -29.30 19.71
CA THR A 412 5.97 -29.10 20.91
C THR A 412 5.14 -28.65 22.11
N ALA A 413 4.12 -27.80 21.94
CA ALA A 413 3.22 -27.41 23.02
C ALA A 413 2.45 -28.62 23.59
N VAL A 414 1.90 -29.49 22.74
CA VAL A 414 1.23 -30.74 23.16
C VAL A 414 2.20 -31.69 23.88
N LEU A 415 3.44 -31.81 23.40
CA LEU A 415 4.49 -32.61 24.02
C LEU A 415 4.88 -32.07 25.41
N VAL A 416 5.04 -30.75 25.54
CA VAL A 416 5.34 -30.07 26.82
C VAL A 416 4.22 -30.29 27.84
N LEU A 417 2.94 -30.17 27.42
CA LEU A 417 1.81 -30.50 28.29
C LEU A 417 1.84 -31.96 28.75
N GLY A 418 2.06 -32.90 27.83
CA GLY A 418 2.14 -34.33 28.15
C GLY A 418 3.23 -34.65 29.19
N ILE A 419 4.44 -34.11 29.00
CA ILE A 419 5.53 -34.22 29.97
C ILE A 419 5.18 -33.54 31.30
N GLY A 420 4.52 -32.38 31.27
CA GLY A 420 4.05 -31.66 32.46
C GLY A 420 3.07 -32.47 33.32
N PHE A 421 2.08 -33.10 32.69
CA PHE A 421 1.16 -34.01 33.40
C PHE A 421 1.91 -35.19 34.03
N TYR A 422 2.82 -35.83 33.29
CA TYR A 422 3.63 -36.94 33.79
C TYR A 422 4.51 -36.55 34.98
N ALA A 423 5.25 -35.44 34.86
CA ALA A 423 6.13 -34.91 35.89
C ALA A 423 5.33 -34.52 37.15
N GLY A 424 4.16 -33.90 36.98
CA GLY A 424 3.25 -33.57 38.07
C GLY A 424 2.78 -34.80 38.85
N ASP A 425 2.37 -35.89 38.18
CA ASP A 425 1.99 -37.13 38.85
C ASP A 425 3.18 -37.94 39.40
N LEU A 426 4.38 -37.82 38.81
CA LEU A 426 5.59 -38.39 39.39
C LEU A 426 5.96 -37.69 40.71
N VAL A 427 6.09 -36.36 40.69
CA VAL A 427 6.43 -35.56 41.89
C VAL A 427 5.36 -35.70 42.97
N LYS A 428 4.07 -35.75 42.62
CA LYS A 428 2.99 -36.07 43.57
C LYS A 428 3.23 -37.37 44.32
N ARG A 429 3.60 -38.45 43.61
CA ARG A 429 3.90 -39.76 44.21
C ARG A 429 5.13 -39.70 45.12
N VAL A 430 6.19 -39.02 44.68
CA VAL A 430 7.40 -38.80 45.48
C VAL A 430 7.09 -38.02 46.77
N VAL A 431 6.40 -36.88 46.68
CA VAL A 431 6.00 -36.07 47.86
C VAL A 431 5.10 -36.85 48.82
N MET A 432 4.09 -37.58 48.32
CA MET A 432 3.23 -38.43 49.17
C MET A 432 4.00 -39.58 49.84
N SER A 433 5.14 -40.01 49.30
CA SER A 433 5.97 -41.08 49.90
C SER A 433 6.92 -40.58 51.00
N MET A 434 7.28 -39.29 51.01
CA MET A 434 8.19 -38.70 51.99
C MET A 434 7.48 -38.18 53.25
N VAL A 435 6.19 -37.82 53.16
CA VAL A 435 5.42 -37.28 54.29
C VAL A 435 4.69 -38.39 55.05
N LYS A 436 5.05 -38.60 56.31
CA LYS A 436 4.52 -39.69 57.15
C LYS A 436 3.00 -39.61 57.42
N GLN A 437 2.42 -38.41 57.45
CA GLN A 437 0.96 -38.25 57.60
C GLN A 437 0.28 -38.19 56.23
N GLN A 438 -0.64 -39.13 55.96
CA GLN A 438 -1.29 -39.24 54.66
C GLN A 438 -2.10 -37.99 54.26
N THR A 439 -2.71 -37.27 55.21
CA THR A 439 -3.53 -36.09 54.91
C THR A 439 -2.67 -34.94 54.39
N GLU A 440 -1.61 -34.60 55.10
CA GLU A 440 -0.65 -33.57 54.71
C GLU A 440 0.11 -33.96 53.43
N GLY A 441 0.56 -35.21 53.33
CA GLY A 441 1.25 -35.72 52.14
C GLY A 441 0.38 -35.63 50.87
N LYS A 442 -0.93 -35.93 50.97
CA LYS A 442 -1.87 -35.78 49.85
C LYS A 442 -2.08 -34.31 49.46
N LEU A 443 -2.12 -33.39 50.43
CA LEU A 443 -2.23 -31.95 50.18
C LEU A 443 -0.97 -31.41 49.48
N LEU A 444 0.21 -31.61 50.08
CA LEU A 444 1.48 -31.17 49.49
C LEU A 444 1.74 -31.81 48.12
N GLY A 445 1.44 -33.10 47.95
CA GLY A 445 1.57 -33.80 46.66
C GLY A 445 0.61 -33.29 45.59
N ASN A 446 -0.62 -32.90 45.96
CA ASN A 446 -1.56 -32.24 45.03
C ASN A 446 -1.08 -30.84 44.64
N ILE A 447 -0.60 -30.04 45.60
CA ILE A 447 -0.05 -28.70 45.35
C ILE A 447 1.12 -28.82 44.36
N ALA A 448 2.10 -29.69 44.64
CA ALA A 448 3.25 -29.89 43.76
C ALA A 448 2.86 -30.35 42.34
N LYS A 449 1.85 -31.23 42.19
CA LYS A 449 1.30 -31.60 40.88
C LYS A 449 0.77 -30.39 40.12
N TYR A 450 -0.12 -29.61 40.75
CA TYR A 450 -0.76 -28.49 40.08
C TYR A 450 0.22 -27.35 39.78
N THR A 451 1.23 -27.12 40.62
CA THR A 451 2.35 -26.22 40.30
C THR A 451 3.06 -26.66 39.01
N ILE A 452 3.44 -27.94 38.88
CA ILE A 452 4.16 -28.43 37.70
C ILE A 452 3.30 -28.38 36.43
N ILE A 453 2.01 -28.73 36.53
CA ILE A 453 1.07 -28.60 35.40
C ILE A 453 0.89 -27.13 34.99
N THR A 454 0.83 -26.21 35.97
CA THR A 454 0.74 -24.76 35.69
C THR A 454 1.98 -24.24 34.99
N LEU A 455 3.18 -24.66 35.43
CA LEU A 455 4.45 -24.35 34.75
C LEU A 455 4.45 -24.87 33.30
N ALA A 456 4.06 -26.13 33.09
CA ALA A 456 3.99 -26.72 31.76
C ALA A 456 2.93 -26.06 30.86
N PHE A 457 1.82 -25.58 31.43
CA PHE A 457 0.81 -24.82 30.71
C PHE A 457 1.33 -23.46 30.23
N PHE A 458 1.99 -22.68 31.10
CA PHE A 458 2.65 -21.44 30.69
C PHE A 458 3.75 -21.69 29.64
N MET A 459 4.56 -22.74 29.81
CA MET A 459 5.58 -23.12 28.84
C MET A 459 4.98 -23.53 27.48
N ALA A 460 3.84 -24.24 27.47
CA ALA A 460 3.14 -24.61 26.24
C ALA A 460 2.51 -23.39 25.53
N LEU A 461 1.97 -22.42 26.28
CA LEU A 461 1.50 -21.14 25.71
C LEU A 461 2.64 -20.36 25.04
N ASP A 462 3.83 -20.36 25.63
CA ASP A 462 5.01 -19.75 25.01
C ASP A 462 5.39 -20.49 23.71
N GLN A 463 5.36 -21.83 23.66
CA GLN A 463 5.63 -22.57 22.42
C GLN A 463 4.57 -22.33 21.32
N LEU A 464 3.30 -22.10 21.68
CA LEU A 464 2.25 -21.67 20.74
C LEU A 464 2.43 -20.21 20.26
N GLY A 465 3.43 -19.48 20.76
CA GLY A 465 3.63 -18.07 20.40
C GLY A 465 2.59 -17.11 20.96
N VAL A 466 1.68 -17.57 21.83
CA VAL A 466 0.54 -16.80 22.33
C VAL A 466 1.03 -15.70 23.27
N ALA A 467 1.24 -14.51 22.72
CA ALA A 467 1.65 -13.31 23.45
C ALA A 467 2.81 -13.56 24.43
N LYS A 468 3.91 -14.20 23.97
CA LYS A 468 5.08 -14.62 24.77
C LYS A 468 5.49 -13.60 25.85
N THR A 469 5.56 -12.31 25.51
CA THR A 469 5.90 -11.24 26.47
C THR A 469 4.93 -11.14 27.65
N ILE A 470 3.62 -11.26 27.40
CA ILE A 470 2.58 -11.23 28.44
C ILE A 470 2.62 -12.51 29.28
N VAL A 471 2.76 -13.67 28.62
CA VAL A 471 2.87 -14.99 29.29
C VAL A 471 4.08 -15.04 30.22
N ASN A 472 5.26 -14.64 29.73
CA ASN A 472 6.49 -14.63 30.52
C ASN A 472 6.48 -13.55 31.60
N ALA A 473 5.93 -12.35 31.34
CA ALA A 473 5.77 -11.32 32.37
C ALA A 473 4.81 -11.76 33.49
N ALA A 474 3.66 -12.35 33.14
CA ALA A 474 2.72 -12.89 34.12
C ALA A 474 3.37 -14.01 34.96
N PHE A 475 4.11 -14.92 34.32
CA PHE A 475 4.85 -15.97 35.03
C PHE A 475 5.91 -15.40 35.99
N ILE A 476 6.73 -14.44 35.53
CA ILE A 476 7.76 -13.77 36.34
C ILE A 476 7.12 -13.01 37.52
N LEU A 477 5.99 -12.33 37.31
CA LEU A 477 5.27 -11.62 38.37
C LEU A 477 4.63 -12.57 39.40
N ILE A 478 4.04 -13.69 38.96
CA ILE A 478 3.47 -14.70 39.86
C ILE A 478 4.58 -15.39 40.68
N LEU A 479 5.65 -15.86 40.01
CA LEU A 479 6.76 -16.54 40.68
C LEU A 479 7.57 -15.59 41.56
N GLY A 480 7.84 -14.37 41.10
CA GLY A 480 8.53 -13.33 41.85
C GLY A 480 7.71 -12.88 43.07
N GLY A 481 6.41 -12.62 42.89
CA GLY A 481 5.49 -12.29 43.97
C GLY A 481 5.39 -13.40 45.02
N PHE A 482 5.30 -14.66 44.59
CA PHE A 482 5.34 -15.81 45.49
C PHE A 482 6.68 -15.92 46.24
N THR A 483 7.81 -15.71 45.54
CA THR A 483 9.16 -15.76 46.13
C THR A 483 9.36 -14.65 47.18
N ILE A 484 8.88 -13.42 46.89
CA ILE A 484 8.90 -12.30 47.84
C ILE A 484 8.00 -12.59 49.04
N ALA A 485 6.76 -13.05 48.83
CA ALA A 485 5.84 -13.37 49.91
C ALA A 485 6.38 -14.50 50.82
N PHE A 486 6.93 -15.55 50.23
CA PHE A 486 7.55 -16.67 50.95
C PHE A 486 8.80 -16.23 51.71
N GLY A 487 9.69 -15.45 51.06
CA GLY A 487 10.90 -14.91 51.67
C GLY A 487 10.60 -13.96 52.84
N LEU A 488 9.58 -13.11 52.74
CA LEU A 488 9.11 -12.26 53.84
C LEU A 488 8.49 -13.08 54.97
N ALA A 489 7.64 -14.08 54.65
CA ALA A 489 7.02 -14.94 55.65
C ALA A 489 8.06 -15.73 56.47
N PHE A 490 9.06 -16.33 55.81
CA PHE A 490 10.15 -17.03 56.48
C PHE A 490 11.15 -16.09 57.18
N GLY A 491 11.49 -14.95 56.57
CA GLY A 491 12.43 -13.99 57.15
C GLY A 491 11.89 -13.28 58.40
N LEU A 492 10.61 -12.90 58.39
CA LEU A 492 9.95 -12.26 59.53
C LEU A 492 9.52 -13.30 60.57
N GLY A 493 8.84 -14.38 60.17
CA GLY A 493 8.34 -15.41 61.09
C GLY A 493 9.42 -16.35 61.66
N GLY A 494 10.57 -16.46 60.99
CA GLY A 494 11.72 -17.25 61.44
C GLY A 494 12.67 -16.49 62.40
N ARG A 495 12.48 -15.18 62.58
CA ARG A 495 13.39 -14.29 63.31
C ARG A 495 13.69 -14.78 64.73
N GLU A 496 12.64 -15.12 65.50
CA GLU A 496 12.78 -15.56 66.88
C GLU A 496 13.41 -16.95 66.98
N ALA A 497 13.16 -17.82 66.00
CA ALA A 497 13.77 -19.15 65.93
C ALA A 497 15.28 -19.06 65.62
N ALA A 498 15.66 -18.21 64.67
CA ALA A 498 17.06 -17.90 64.37
C ALA A 498 17.77 -17.28 65.59
N GLY A 499 17.19 -16.25 66.20
CA GLY A 499 17.75 -15.59 67.39
C GLY A 499 17.92 -16.54 68.59
N ARG A 500 16.93 -17.42 68.87
CA ARG A 500 17.05 -18.47 69.91
C ARG A 500 18.16 -19.47 69.60
N THR A 501 18.41 -19.77 68.33
CA THR A 501 19.45 -20.72 67.91
C THR A 501 20.83 -20.11 68.02
N LEU A 502 21.00 -18.86 67.57
CA LEU A 502 22.24 -18.10 67.70
C LEU A 502 22.61 -17.89 69.18
N ASN A 503 21.65 -17.48 70.02
CA ASN A 503 21.86 -17.31 71.46
C ASN A 503 22.25 -18.64 72.18
N LYS A 504 21.78 -19.79 71.70
CA LYS A 504 22.24 -21.10 72.21
C LYS A 504 23.67 -21.42 71.79
N LEU A 505 24.09 -20.99 70.61
CA LEU A 505 25.45 -21.19 70.11
C LEU A 505 26.45 -20.30 70.85
N SER A 506 26.16 -19.00 71.00
CA SER A 506 26.99 -18.06 71.75
C SER A 506 27.26 -18.53 73.19
N ARG A 507 26.22 -18.95 73.91
CA ARG A 507 26.34 -19.47 75.29
C ARG A 507 27.20 -20.73 75.42
N ARG A 508 27.30 -21.56 74.38
CA ARG A 508 28.21 -22.72 74.38
C ARG A 508 29.66 -22.31 74.15
N MET A 509 29.90 -21.25 73.37
CA MET A 509 31.24 -20.70 73.17
C MET A 509 31.73 -19.99 74.45
N GLU A 510 30.89 -19.22 75.13
CA GLU A 510 31.19 -18.58 76.43
C GLU A 510 31.56 -19.59 77.54
N GLN A 511 31.09 -20.83 77.47
CA GLN A 511 31.36 -21.88 78.46
C GLN A 511 32.65 -22.68 78.20
N THR A 512 33.39 -22.37 77.13
CA THR A 512 34.57 -23.15 76.72
C THR A 512 35.88 -22.40 77.00
N THR A 513 36.23 -22.25 78.29
CA THR A 513 37.54 -21.72 78.70
C THR A 513 38.63 -22.73 78.38
N ILE A 514 39.54 -22.38 77.47
CA ILE A 514 40.71 -23.19 77.12
C ILE A 514 41.75 -23.13 78.24
N GLN A 515 42.22 -24.29 78.70
CA GLN A 515 43.39 -24.41 79.57
C GLN A 515 44.65 -24.56 78.68
N SER A 516 45.57 -23.61 78.77
CA SER A 516 46.83 -23.64 78.02
C SER A 516 47.92 -24.40 78.80
N PRO A 517 48.57 -25.44 78.22
CA PRO A 517 49.70 -26.11 78.85
C PRO A 517 50.98 -25.26 78.91
N ASP A 518 51.88 -25.62 79.82
CA ASP A 518 53.18 -24.97 80.07
C ASP A 518 54.19 -25.28 78.93
N PRO A 519 54.91 -24.31 78.34
CA PRO A 519 55.83 -24.53 77.21
C PRO A 519 57.03 -25.49 77.43
N ALA A 520 57.22 -26.05 78.63
CA ALA A 520 58.43 -26.80 79.00
C ALA A 520 58.62 -28.16 78.27
N GLU A 521 57.56 -28.80 77.76
CA GLU A 521 57.63 -30.19 77.25
C GLU A 521 58.31 -30.37 75.88
N TRP A 522 58.54 -29.29 75.12
CA TRP A 522 58.96 -29.33 73.71
C TRP A 522 60.47 -29.59 73.48
N LYS A 523 61.11 -30.44 74.29
CA LYS A 523 62.57 -30.64 74.25
C LYS A 523 63.08 -32.08 74.10
N ASP A 524 62.21 -33.08 74.01
CA ASP A 524 62.63 -34.47 73.71
C ASP A 524 61.70 -35.18 72.71
N LYS A 525 62.11 -35.16 71.43
CA LYS A 525 61.91 -36.20 70.40
C LYS A 525 62.48 -35.77 69.05
N THR A 526 63.78 -35.95 68.87
CA THR A 526 64.45 -35.91 67.56
C THR A 526 65.10 -37.27 67.27
N SER A 527 64.35 -38.15 66.60
CA SER A 527 64.87 -39.34 65.94
C SER A 527 64.19 -39.53 64.58
N LEU A 528 64.89 -40.18 63.66
CA LEU A 528 64.61 -40.22 62.21
C LEU A 528 64.40 -41.66 61.73
N LYS A 529 64.08 -41.82 60.43
CA LYS A 529 64.14 -43.05 59.61
C LYS A 529 62.96 -44.02 59.77
N ASP A 530 62.57 -44.81 58.76
CA ASP A 530 62.86 -44.85 57.30
C ASP A 530 61.74 -45.69 56.62
N PHE A 531 61.40 -45.45 55.34
CA PHE A 531 61.35 -46.48 54.25
C PHE A 531 60.74 -46.01 52.90
N ARG A 532 61.16 -46.66 51.81
CA ARG A 532 60.64 -46.60 50.41
C ARG A 532 61.02 -47.90 49.66
N THR A 533 60.68 -48.20 48.38
CA THR A 533 59.87 -47.56 47.30
C THR A 533 59.15 -48.67 46.49
N ASP A 534 58.66 -48.37 45.27
CA ASP A 534 58.25 -49.29 44.19
C ASP A 534 56.96 -50.12 44.37
N SER A 535 56.25 -50.55 43.32
CA SER A 535 56.04 -50.04 41.94
C SER A 535 54.80 -50.77 41.35
N SER A 536 54.26 -50.60 40.13
CA SER A 536 54.69 -50.01 38.84
C SER A 536 53.43 -49.41 38.13
N LYS A 537 53.32 -49.06 36.83
CA LYS A 537 54.07 -49.34 35.58
C LYS A 537 53.79 -48.22 34.55
N THR A 538 54.78 -47.90 33.70
CA THR A 538 54.81 -47.30 32.33
C THR A 538 53.59 -46.52 31.75
N ASP A 539 53.74 -45.53 30.84
CA ASP A 539 54.70 -45.31 29.75
C ASP A 539 55.11 -43.82 29.52
N ASN A 540 56.02 -43.57 28.56
CA ASN A 540 56.63 -42.27 28.21
C ASN A 540 55.82 -41.45 27.16
N GLU A 541 55.96 -40.11 27.15
CA GLU A 541 56.76 -39.39 26.13
C GLU A 541 56.91 -37.85 26.35
N SER A 542 58.18 -37.41 26.34
CA SER A 542 58.77 -36.14 25.85
C SER A 542 57.96 -34.82 25.76
N GLY A 543 58.40 -33.76 26.47
CA GLY A 543 58.02 -32.37 26.15
C GLY A 543 58.44 -31.26 27.14
N ASN A 544 59.46 -30.46 26.76
CA ASN A 544 59.92 -29.19 27.37
C ASN A 544 58.82 -28.10 27.54
N VAL A 545 58.90 -27.08 28.42
CA VAL A 545 59.80 -26.75 29.56
C VAL A 545 59.19 -25.61 30.42
N ASP A 546 59.79 -25.33 31.59
CA ASP A 546 59.70 -24.15 32.48
C ASP A 546 58.34 -23.66 33.04
N LEU A 547 58.28 -23.63 34.39
CA LEU A 547 57.37 -22.82 35.21
C LEU A 547 58.15 -22.20 36.38
N GLU A 548 58.53 -20.93 36.28
CA GLU A 548 59.19 -20.19 37.37
C GLU A 548 58.19 -19.51 38.32
N LYS A 549 58.68 -18.98 39.45
CA LYS A 549 57.88 -18.70 40.66
C LYS A 549 57.35 -17.25 40.76
N PRO A 550 56.27 -17.01 41.54
CA PRO A 550 55.54 -15.73 41.54
C PRO A 550 56.02 -14.73 42.59
N HIS A 551 55.85 -13.42 42.32
CA HIS A 551 56.03 -12.35 43.30
C HIS A 551 54.95 -11.24 43.25
N THR A 552 53.99 -11.34 44.17
CA THR A 552 53.58 -10.29 45.14
C THR A 552 53.72 -8.77 44.84
N ILE A 553 52.59 -8.07 45.12
CA ILE A 553 52.44 -6.81 45.91
C ILE A 553 52.34 -5.42 45.22
N ALA A 554 51.39 -4.62 45.77
CA ALA A 554 51.29 -3.14 45.87
C ALA A 554 50.49 -2.27 44.85
N ARG A 555 49.34 -1.78 45.37
CA ARG A 555 48.93 -0.35 45.52
C ARG A 555 48.40 0.50 44.35
N ASP A 556 47.23 1.08 44.65
CA ASP A 556 46.86 2.51 44.58
C ASP A 556 47.25 3.36 43.35
N ARG A 557 46.25 3.91 42.63
CA ARG A 557 45.82 5.33 42.81
C ARG A 557 44.72 5.84 41.87
N GLN A 558 44.01 6.86 42.38
CA GLN A 558 43.42 8.03 41.69
C GLN A 558 42.48 7.83 40.49
N PHE A 559 41.20 8.14 40.72
CA PHE A 559 40.36 8.81 39.72
C PHE A 559 40.79 10.27 39.55
N ASN A 560 40.71 10.82 38.35
CA ASN A 560 40.55 12.27 38.13
C ASN A 560 39.84 12.57 36.79
N HIS A 561 39.16 13.72 36.79
CA HIS A 561 38.18 14.26 35.83
C HIS A 561 38.60 14.34 34.34
N LEU A 562 37.61 14.43 33.42
CA LEU A 562 37.33 15.67 32.64
C LEU A 562 36.06 15.60 31.74
N ASN A 563 35.38 16.76 31.65
CA ASN A 563 34.51 17.32 30.59
C ASN A 563 33.27 16.60 29.98
N THR A 564 32.16 17.33 30.05
CA THR A 564 31.02 17.44 29.10
C THR A 564 31.36 18.50 28.00
N PRO A 565 30.47 18.99 27.09
CA PRO A 565 29.04 18.68 26.83
C PRO A 565 28.62 18.49 25.35
N SER A 566 27.37 18.07 25.13
CA SER A 566 26.51 18.54 24.02
C SER A 566 25.05 18.03 24.14
N ASP A 567 24.15 18.94 24.49
CA ASP A 567 22.84 19.26 23.88
C ASP A 567 21.76 18.21 23.48
N GLU A 568 20.52 18.68 23.74
CA GLU A 568 19.30 18.59 22.91
C GLU A 568 18.26 17.44 23.02
N PHE A 569 17.01 17.87 22.82
CA PHE A 569 15.70 17.17 22.82
C PHE A 569 15.27 16.42 24.10
N GLY A 570 14.03 16.55 24.60
CA GLY A 570 12.90 17.35 24.09
C GLY A 570 11.55 16.69 24.39
N ILE A 571 11.17 16.52 25.66
CA ILE A 571 9.95 15.76 26.03
C ILE A 571 8.68 16.58 25.74
N ASN A 572 8.05 16.32 24.59
CA ASN A 572 6.69 16.77 24.30
C ASN A 572 5.65 15.86 24.97
N LYS A 573 4.90 16.39 25.94
CA LYS A 573 3.69 15.76 26.51
C LYS A 573 2.45 16.42 25.92
N ASN A 574 1.83 15.79 24.91
CA ASN A 574 0.45 16.10 24.51
C ASN A 574 -0.16 14.90 23.76
N ASN A 575 -1.16 14.26 24.36
CA ASN A 575 -2.20 13.53 23.62
C ASN A 575 -3.43 13.32 24.53
N ASP A 576 -4.53 14.02 24.23
CA ASP A 576 -5.82 13.96 24.96
C ASP A 576 -6.93 13.58 23.96
N PRO A 577 -7.47 12.35 24.00
CA PRO A 577 -8.34 11.82 22.95
C PRO A 577 -9.79 12.31 23.10
N LYS A 578 -10.08 13.53 22.63
CA LYS A 578 -11.46 14.05 22.52
C LYS A 578 -12.02 13.92 21.12
N ARG A 579 -12.80 12.85 20.94
CA ARG A 579 -14.19 12.87 20.45
C ARG A 579 -14.61 14.13 19.65
N ASN A 580 -14.94 13.92 18.38
CA ASN A 580 -15.93 14.71 17.66
C ASN A 580 -16.70 13.79 16.69
N ASP A 581 -18.00 14.02 16.60
CA ASP A 581 -18.90 13.40 15.62
C ASP A 581 -18.96 14.28 14.36
N PHE A 582 -18.95 13.69 13.15
CA PHE A 582 -19.71 14.13 11.97
C PHE A 582 -19.57 13.14 10.80
#